data_AF-A0A9D5LXY4-F1
#
_entry.id   AF-A0A9D5LXY4-F1
#
_cell.length_a   1.000
_cell.length_b   1.000
_cell.length_c   1.000
_cell.angle_alpha   90.00
_cell.angle_beta   90.00
_cell.angle_gamma   90.00
#
_symmetry.space_group_name_H-M   'P 1'
#
loop_
_entity.id
_entity.type
_entity.pdbx_description
1 polymer ?
#
loop_
_entity_poly.entity_id
_entity_poly.type
_entity_poly.pdbx_seq_one_letter_code
_entity_poly.pdbx_strand_id
1 'polypeptide(L)'
;MKTLKTIIIGAVAFTLMSFTVINDVISQLGLSQKFAQEHILKNLVGDFRNQPIDEHAYKDDGSVRFQLKSFKLPKMSNLTSIDKKTVTQELCQYVKNYVNSQEFIDEYRKLRERAKPTSEPYRMSASEIQQMEQAIVEAEKAMKQAAAYMTAEQKAEAKKSMDLQKKEIQNMKDPTPNKTNWEKMYPENPETMVKNRLNEYLNLVSTVDFNAQLTTSGKYKKFAKPEYESKSLKWKAIYRAGKDANSVATTFAKEWLKGDIISDQKVSLNASKNENYSSNSAQNSDENSSTKEKTTVEKLKEKKNNVLGKMKGKLGL
;
A
#
# COMPACT_ATOMS: atom_id res chain seq x y z
N MET A 1 37.80 -57.08 23.87
CA MET A 1 36.87 -56.81 22.77
C MET A 1 35.45 -56.69 23.30
N LYS A 2 34.92 -55.47 23.39
CA LYS A 2 33.49 -55.14 23.40
C LYS A 2 33.39 -53.63 23.20
N THR A 3 32.69 -53.25 22.14
CA THR A 3 32.65 -51.95 21.48
C THR A 3 31.98 -50.87 22.32
N LEU A 4 32.63 -49.70 22.46
CA LEU A 4 31.99 -48.47 22.93
C LEU A 4 30.94 -48.02 21.89
N LYS A 5 29.69 -47.85 22.34
CA LYS A 5 28.67 -47.09 21.61
C LYS A 5 28.74 -45.64 22.07
N THR A 6 29.34 -44.78 21.26
CA THR A 6 29.29 -43.33 21.43
C THR A 6 27.90 -42.86 21.02
N ILE A 7 27.10 -42.40 21.98
CA ILE A 7 25.83 -41.71 21.71
C ILE A 7 26.20 -40.27 21.33
N ILE A 8 26.08 -39.94 20.05
CA ILE A 8 26.14 -38.56 19.57
C ILE A 8 24.80 -37.91 19.92
N ILE A 9 24.78 -37.11 20.99
CA ILE A 9 23.71 -36.16 21.24
C ILE A 9 23.89 -35.05 20.20
N GLY A 10 23.13 -35.13 19.11
CA GLY A 10 23.06 -34.08 18.11
C GLY A 10 22.49 -32.82 18.74
N ALA A 11 23.34 -31.81 18.91
CA ALA A 11 22.95 -30.48 19.34
C ALA A 11 21.98 -29.85 18.34
N VAL A 12 20.69 -29.85 18.66
CA VAL A 12 19.70 -28.94 18.05
C VAL A 12 19.93 -27.58 18.71
N ALA A 13 20.95 -26.87 18.22
CA ALA A 13 21.24 -25.49 18.55
C ALA A 13 21.29 -24.70 17.24
N PHE A 14 20.12 -24.51 16.64
CA PHE A 14 19.93 -23.56 15.55
C PHE A 14 18.60 -22.83 15.78
N THR A 15 18.60 -21.53 15.49
CA THR A 15 17.43 -20.61 15.45
C THR A 15 16.99 -19.87 16.72
N LEU A 16 17.90 -19.24 17.45
CA LEU A 16 17.53 -18.08 18.30
C LEU A 16 18.33 -16.80 18.03
N MET A 17 19.40 -16.84 17.22
CA MET A 17 20.20 -15.65 16.91
C MET A 17 19.62 -14.73 15.82
N SER A 18 18.55 -15.11 15.15
CA SER A 18 18.01 -14.34 14.02
C SER A 18 17.05 -13.20 14.41
N PHE A 19 16.58 -13.11 15.65
CA PHE A 19 15.59 -12.08 16.01
C PHE A 19 16.20 -10.71 16.36
N THR A 20 17.43 -10.64 16.84
CA THR A 20 18.05 -9.37 17.27
C THR A 20 18.54 -8.53 16.09
N VAL A 21 19.03 -9.15 15.01
CA VAL A 21 19.54 -8.45 13.81
C VAL A 21 18.39 -7.85 12.96
N ILE A 22 17.21 -8.47 12.97
CA ILE A 22 16.06 -8.02 12.16
C ILE A 22 15.46 -6.69 12.69
N ASN A 23 15.70 -6.34 13.96
CA ASN A 23 15.20 -5.10 14.55
C ASN A 23 16.01 -3.85 14.15
N ASP A 24 17.19 -3.99 13.55
CA ASP A 24 18.09 -2.85 13.31
C ASP A 24 17.96 -2.24 11.90
N VAL A 25 17.57 -3.01 10.87
CA VAL A 25 17.51 -2.53 9.48
C VAL A 25 16.58 -1.31 9.30
N ILE A 26 15.45 -1.26 10.02
CA ILE A 26 14.50 -0.15 9.95
C ILE A 26 15.12 1.13 10.55
N SER A 27 15.85 0.99 11.65
CA SER A 27 16.57 2.09 12.31
C SER A 27 17.74 2.58 11.45
N GLN A 28 18.46 1.66 10.79
CA GLN A 28 19.54 1.98 9.85
C GLN A 28 19.04 2.84 8.67
N LEU A 29 17.81 2.58 8.21
CA LEU A 29 17.11 3.37 7.19
C LEU A 29 16.54 4.70 7.73
N GLY A 30 16.70 4.99 9.02
CA GLY A 30 16.19 6.19 9.69
C GLY A 30 14.68 6.20 9.89
N LEU A 31 14.05 5.04 9.95
CA LEU A 31 12.61 4.90 10.12
C LEU A 31 12.28 4.41 11.54
N SER A 32 11.08 4.72 12.02
CA SER A 32 10.53 4.04 13.20
C SER A 32 9.80 2.76 12.79
N GLN A 33 9.78 1.77 13.68
CA GLN A 33 9.09 0.49 13.47
C GLN A 33 7.63 0.70 13.05
N LYS A 34 6.88 1.51 13.81
CA LYS A 34 5.48 1.84 13.52
C LYS A 34 5.31 2.45 12.12
N PHE A 35 6.19 3.38 11.75
CA PHE A 35 6.09 4.07 10.46
C PHE A 35 6.40 3.14 9.28
N ALA A 36 7.39 2.25 9.43
CA ALA A 36 7.71 1.24 8.44
C ALA A 36 6.56 0.24 8.25
N GLN A 37 6.03 -0.31 9.35
CA GLN A 37 4.88 -1.22 9.35
C GLN A 37 3.66 -0.61 8.66
N GLU A 38 3.32 0.64 8.99
CA GLU A 38 2.22 1.36 8.35
C GLU A 38 2.42 1.48 6.83
N HIS A 39 3.64 1.81 6.37
CA HIS A 39 3.94 1.90 4.94
C HIS A 39 3.88 0.53 4.26
N ILE A 40 4.36 -0.53 4.91
CA ILE A 40 4.29 -1.89 4.39
C ILE A 40 2.82 -2.28 4.19
N LEU A 41 2.02 -2.19 5.26
CA LEU A 41 0.61 -2.56 5.23
C LEU A 41 -0.19 -1.75 4.20
N LYS A 42 -0.01 -0.42 4.15
CA LYS A 42 -0.75 0.43 3.22
C LYS A 42 -0.32 0.24 1.76
N ASN A 43 0.94 -0.09 1.48
CA ASN A 43 1.37 -0.47 0.13
C ASN A 43 0.86 -1.87 -0.27
N LEU A 44 0.70 -2.80 0.69
CA LEU A 44 0.10 -4.11 0.43
C LEU A 44 -1.38 -3.97 0.07
N VAL A 45 -2.15 -3.22 0.86
CA VAL A 45 -3.57 -2.96 0.59
C VAL A 45 -3.74 -2.11 -0.67
N GLY A 46 -2.91 -1.07 -0.82
CA GLY A 46 -3.05 -0.09 -1.89
C GLY A 46 -4.02 1.05 -1.56
N ASP A 47 -4.21 1.35 -0.27
CA ASP A 47 -4.97 2.54 0.16
C ASP A 47 -4.26 3.28 1.30
N PHE A 48 -3.87 4.52 1.00
CA PHE A 48 -3.33 5.46 1.98
C PHE A 48 -4.34 6.48 2.48
N ARG A 49 -5.54 6.55 1.91
CA ARG A 49 -6.60 7.47 2.34
C ARG A 49 -7.27 6.99 3.61
N ASN A 50 -7.37 5.67 3.79
CA ASN A 50 -8.01 5.06 4.95
C ASN A 50 -9.44 5.58 5.12
N GLN A 51 -10.24 5.45 4.07
CA GLN A 51 -11.63 5.89 3.99
C GLN A 51 -12.49 4.73 3.48
N PRO A 52 -13.81 4.74 3.77
CA PRO A 52 -14.75 3.82 3.14
C PRO A 52 -14.59 3.80 1.61
N ILE A 53 -14.69 2.62 1.03
CA ILE A 53 -14.72 2.47 -0.42
C ILE A 53 -16.01 3.08 -0.98
N ASP A 54 -15.85 3.91 -2.01
CA ASP A 54 -16.92 4.60 -2.73
C ASP A 54 -16.75 4.47 -4.26
N GLU A 55 -17.72 5.00 -5.00
CA GLU A 55 -17.72 4.95 -6.48
C GLU A 55 -16.55 5.70 -7.12
N HIS A 56 -15.86 6.57 -6.37
CA HIS A 56 -14.73 7.38 -6.85
C HIS A 56 -13.37 6.75 -6.52
N ALA A 57 -13.34 5.67 -5.73
CA ALA A 57 -12.11 5.05 -5.28
C ALA A 57 -11.28 4.43 -6.42
N TYR A 58 -11.88 4.17 -7.60
CA TYR A 58 -11.29 3.31 -8.65
C TYR A 58 -11.00 3.95 -10.00
N LYS A 59 -11.16 5.26 -10.15
CA LYS A 59 -10.83 5.94 -11.41
C LYS A 59 -9.32 6.18 -11.50
N ASP A 60 -8.56 5.12 -11.81
CA ASP A 60 -7.14 5.21 -12.13
C ASP A 60 -6.96 5.94 -13.47
N ASP A 61 -6.64 7.22 -13.38
CA ASP A 61 -6.34 8.07 -14.53
C ASP A 61 -4.86 7.95 -14.97
N GLY A 62 -4.10 7.02 -14.37
CA GLY A 62 -2.67 6.86 -14.59
C GLY A 62 -1.82 8.00 -14.03
N SER A 63 -2.42 9.04 -13.46
CA SER A 63 -1.70 10.23 -12.99
C SER A 63 -0.85 9.90 -11.77
N VAL A 64 0.23 10.67 -11.59
CA VAL A 64 1.06 10.61 -10.38
C VAL A 64 0.21 10.80 -9.11
N ARG A 65 -0.76 11.73 -9.16
CA ARG A 65 -1.69 11.99 -8.05
C ARG A 65 -2.49 10.74 -7.68
N PHE A 66 -3.00 10.01 -8.66
CA PHE A 66 -3.76 8.79 -8.40
C PHE A 66 -2.86 7.67 -7.87
N GLN A 67 -1.70 7.46 -8.49
CA GLN A 67 -0.74 6.45 -8.04
C GLN A 67 -0.29 6.67 -6.58
N LEU A 68 -0.16 7.93 -6.13
CA LEU A 68 0.17 8.25 -4.74
C LEU A 68 -0.95 7.93 -3.73
N LYS A 69 -2.17 7.62 -4.18
CA LYS A 69 -3.24 7.12 -3.30
C LYS A 69 -2.98 5.66 -2.87
N SER A 70 -2.28 4.88 -3.69
CA SER A 70 -2.08 3.44 -3.50
C SER A 70 -0.61 3.02 -3.35
N PHE A 71 0.33 3.92 -3.63
CA PHE A 71 1.76 3.65 -3.51
C PHE A 71 2.51 4.85 -2.93
N LYS A 72 3.17 4.65 -1.78
CA LYS A 72 4.03 5.67 -1.17
C LYS A 72 5.30 5.03 -0.63
N LEU A 73 6.43 5.65 -0.94
CA LEU A 73 7.72 5.30 -0.37
C LEU A 73 7.97 6.14 0.88
N PRO A 74 8.38 5.53 2.01
CA PRO A 74 8.83 6.30 3.17
C PRO A 74 10.11 7.07 2.81
N LYS A 75 10.29 8.23 3.44
CA LYS A 75 11.55 8.96 3.34
C LYS A 75 12.60 8.26 4.19
N MET A 76 13.57 7.62 3.54
CA MET A 76 14.72 6.99 4.18
C MET A 76 15.91 7.95 4.22
N SER A 77 16.73 7.85 5.26
CA SER A 77 18.05 8.51 5.33
C SER A 77 19.18 7.50 5.10
N ASN A 78 20.42 7.99 4.99
CA ASN A 78 21.65 7.18 4.97
C ASN A 78 21.80 6.19 3.78
N LEU A 79 21.00 6.34 2.72
CA LEU A 79 21.01 5.42 1.57
C LEU A 79 22.33 5.38 0.78
N THR A 80 23.22 6.36 0.96
CA THR A 80 24.49 6.45 0.24
C THR A 80 25.61 5.61 0.86
N SER A 81 25.47 5.22 2.11
CA SER A 81 26.51 4.50 2.89
C SER A 81 26.12 3.06 3.25
N ILE A 82 24.99 2.56 2.74
CA ILE A 82 24.51 1.20 3.04
C ILE A 82 24.96 0.19 2.00
N ASP A 83 25.21 -1.04 2.45
CA ASP A 83 25.24 -2.21 1.55
C ASP A 83 23.80 -2.53 1.13
N LYS A 84 23.48 -2.14 -0.10
CA LYS A 84 22.14 -2.33 -0.67
C LYS A 84 21.71 -3.79 -0.72
N LYS A 85 22.61 -4.75 -0.92
CA LYS A 85 22.23 -6.17 -1.03
C LYS A 85 21.80 -6.70 0.33
N THR A 86 22.64 -6.47 1.34
CA THR A 86 22.38 -6.88 2.73
C THR A 86 21.12 -6.21 3.27
N VAL A 87 21.02 -4.88 3.17
CA VAL A 87 19.84 -4.14 3.63
C VAL A 87 18.56 -4.58 2.90
N THR A 88 18.64 -4.89 1.60
CA THR A 88 17.46 -5.40 0.87
C THR A 88 17.05 -6.77 1.38
N GLN A 89 17.99 -7.69 1.61
CA GLN A 89 17.72 -9.01 2.16
C GLN A 89 17.05 -8.91 3.54
N GLU A 90 17.60 -8.08 4.42
CA GLU A 90 17.07 -7.84 5.76
C GLU A 90 15.69 -7.18 5.73
N LEU A 91 15.48 -6.20 4.85
CA LEU A 91 14.17 -5.56 4.68
C LEU A 91 13.12 -6.55 4.14
N CYS A 92 13.48 -7.40 3.19
CA CYS A 92 12.59 -8.48 2.71
C CYS A 92 12.21 -9.42 3.86
N GLN A 93 13.18 -9.82 4.69
CA GLN A 93 12.93 -10.66 5.85
C GLN A 93 12.04 -9.93 6.88
N TYR A 94 12.30 -8.65 7.13
CA TYR A 94 11.47 -7.82 8.02
C TYR A 94 10.02 -7.76 7.54
N VAL A 95 9.79 -7.49 6.24
CA VAL A 95 8.45 -7.46 5.64
C VAL A 95 7.76 -8.81 5.81
N LYS A 96 8.47 -9.92 5.55
CA LYS A 96 7.93 -11.27 5.76
C LYS A 96 7.56 -11.48 7.22
N ASN A 97 8.43 -11.14 8.16
CA ASN A 97 8.15 -11.30 9.58
C ASN A 97 6.96 -10.46 10.04
N TYR A 98 6.83 -9.21 9.56
CA TYR A 98 5.68 -8.36 9.86
C TYR A 98 4.39 -8.97 9.34
N VAL A 99 4.35 -9.41 8.09
CA VAL A 99 3.17 -10.08 7.52
C VAL A 99 2.78 -11.35 8.31
N ASN A 100 3.76 -12.01 8.93
CA ASN A 100 3.55 -13.19 9.78
C ASN A 100 3.24 -12.85 11.25
N SER A 101 3.14 -11.57 11.60
CA SER A 101 2.97 -11.12 12.98
C SER A 101 1.51 -10.90 13.36
N GLN A 102 1.22 -10.98 14.67
CA GLN A 102 -0.12 -10.67 15.17
C GLN A 102 -0.48 -9.20 14.93
N GLU A 103 0.49 -8.30 15.04
CA GLU A 103 0.31 -6.87 14.80
C GLU A 103 -0.15 -6.56 13.37
N PHE A 104 0.35 -7.29 12.37
CA PHE A 104 -0.14 -7.14 11.00
C PHE A 104 -1.59 -7.57 10.86
N ILE A 105 -1.97 -8.71 11.42
CA ILE A 105 -3.36 -9.22 11.36
C ILE A 105 -4.33 -8.24 12.01
N ASP A 106 -3.98 -7.69 13.17
CA ASP A 106 -4.82 -6.75 13.89
C ASP A 106 -4.96 -5.41 13.15
N GLU A 107 -3.86 -4.86 12.63
CA GLU A 107 -3.91 -3.62 11.85
C GLU A 107 -4.62 -3.81 10.50
N TYR A 108 -4.45 -4.96 9.85
CA TYR A 108 -5.19 -5.31 8.65
C TYR A 108 -6.70 -5.35 8.91
N ARG A 109 -7.14 -6.01 9.98
CA ARG A 109 -8.55 -6.08 10.38
C ARG A 109 -9.12 -4.68 10.60
N LYS A 110 -8.40 -3.81 11.31
CA LYS A 110 -8.81 -2.41 11.54
C LYS A 110 -8.90 -1.62 10.24
N LEU A 111 -7.98 -1.81 9.29
CA LEU A 111 -8.04 -1.15 7.98
C LEU A 111 -9.23 -1.64 7.16
N ARG A 112 -9.45 -2.96 7.13
CA ARG A 112 -10.56 -3.57 6.41
C ARG A 112 -11.91 -3.07 6.90
N GLU A 113 -12.12 -3.04 8.22
CA GLU A 113 -13.36 -2.51 8.80
C GLU A 113 -13.56 -1.02 8.51
N ARG A 114 -12.50 -0.20 8.59
CA ARG A 114 -12.58 1.24 8.26
C ARG A 114 -12.88 1.50 6.78
N ALA A 115 -12.44 0.61 5.90
CA ALA A 115 -12.65 0.72 4.47
C ALA A 115 -14.01 0.18 4.01
N LYS A 116 -14.80 -0.41 4.91
CA LYS A 116 -16.10 -0.98 4.57
C LYS A 116 -17.02 0.08 3.96
N PRO A 117 -17.62 -0.18 2.78
CA PRO A 117 -18.54 0.77 2.16
C PRO A 117 -19.73 1.10 3.06
N THR A 118 -20.16 2.36 3.00
CA THR A 118 -21.34 2.84 3.74
C THR A 118 -22.59 2.92 2.88
N SER A 119 -22.44 2.89 1.54
CA SER A 119 -23.54 2.90 0.58
C SER A 119 -23.10 2.29 -0.75
N GLU A 120 -24.09 1.98 -1.60
CA GLU A 120 -23.89 1.59 -2.99
C GLU A 120 -24.39 2.70 -3.92
N PRO A 121 -23.76 2.91 -5.08
CA PRO A 121 -24.25 3.85 -6.06
C PRO A 121 -25.54 3.32 -6.71
N TYR A 122 -26.34 4.22 -7.28
CA TYR A 122 -27.51 3.83 -8.07
C TYR A 122 -27.11 2.88 -9.21
N ARG A 123 -27.91 1.84 -9.43
CA ARG A 123 -27.74 0.87 -10.51
C ARG A 123 -29.03 0.74 -11.31
N MET A 124 -28.85 0.58 -12.62
CA MET A 124 -29.93 0.19 -13.52
C MET A 124 -30.47 -1.18 -13.13
N SER A 125 -31.74 -1.43 -13.41
CA SER A 125 -32.35 -2.73 -13.20
C SER A 125 -31.71 -3.80 -14.10
N ALA A 126 -31.82 -5.07 -13.68
CA ALA A 126 -31.32 -6.19 -14.49
C ALA A 126 -31.96 -6.22 -15.89
N SER A 127 -33.22 -5.81 -16.02
CA SER A 127 -33.93 -5.74 -17.30
C SER A 127 -33.34 -4.67 -18.23
N GLU A 128 -33.05 -3.48 -17.72
CA GLU A 128 -32.43 -2.41 -18.51
C GLU A 128 -31.00 -2.79 -18.93
N ILE A 129 -30.22 -3.41 -18.04
CA ILE A 129 -28.88 -3.92 -18.37
C ILE A 129 -28.98 -4.99 -19.46
N GLN A 130 -29.95 -5.90 -19.38
CA GLN A 130 -30.18 -6.93 -20.41
C GLN A 130 -30.55 -6.32 -21.76
N GLN A 131 -31.36 -5.27 -21.80
CA GLN A 131 -31.67 -4.55 -23.04
C GLN A 131 -30.43 -3.89 -23.64
N MET A 132 -29.56 -3.30 -22.81
CA MET A 132 -28.28 -2.76 -23.28
C MET A 132 -27.36 -3.86 -23.84
N GLU A 133 -27.31 -5.04 -23.21
CA GLU A 133 -26.55 -6.18 -23.74
C GLU A 133 -27.05 -6.63 -25.10
N GLN A 134 -28.38 -6.71 -25.27
CA GLN A 134 -28.99 -7.05 -26.55
C GLN A 134 -28.65 -6.00 -27.62
N ALA A 135 -28.75 -4.72 -27.29
CA ALA A 135 -28.40 -3.63 -28.19
C ALA A 135 -26.92 -3.71 -28.65
N ILE A 136 -25.98 -4.05 -27.76
CA ILE A 136 -24.58 -4.26 -28.16
C ILE A 136 -24.44 -5.47 -29.09
N VAL A 137 -25.11 -6.59 -28.80
CA VAL A 137 -25.05 -7.79 -29.66
C VAL A 137 -25.58 -7.48 -31.07
N GLU A 138 -26.65 -6.69 -31.17
CA GLU A 138 -27.19 -6.23 -32.45
C GLU A 138 -26.23 -5.26 -33.16
N ALA A 139 -25.65 -4.31 -32.43
CA ALA A 139 -24.63 -3.40 -32.96
C ALA A 139 -23.41 -4.17 -33.51
N GLU A 140 -22.96 -5.24 -32.83
CA GLU A 140 -21.89 -6.10 -33.35
C GLU A 140 -22.25 -6.81 -34.64
N LYS A 141 -23.51 -7.27 -34.79
CA LYS A 141 -23.98 -7.88 -36.04
C LYS A 141 -24.00 -6.85 -37.17
N ALA A 142 -24.53 -5.66 -36.92
CA ALA A 142 -24.53 -4.57 -37.89
C ALA A 142 -23.10 -4.16 -38.29
N MET A 143 -22.20 -4.06 -37.31
CA MET A 143 -20.78 -3.79 -37.54
C MET A 143 -20.11 -4.85 -38.43
N LYS A 144 -20.41 -6.14 -38.23
CA LYS A 144 -19.89 -7.21 -39.10
C LYS A 144 -20.35 -7.06 -40.55
N GLN A 145 -21.59 -6.65 -40.78
CA GLN A 145 -22.12 -6.40 -42.12
C GLN A 145 -21.47 -5.16 -42.75
N ALA A 146 -21.32 -4.08 -41.97
CA ALA A 146 -20.67 -2.84 -42.41
C ALA A 146 -19.15 -2.98 -42.59
N ALA A 147 -18.52 -4.02 -42.02
CA ALA A 147 -17.08 -4.24 -42.09
C ALA A 147 -16.56 -4.37 -43.54
N ALA A 148 -17.39 -4.74 -44.52
CA ALA A 148 -16.98 -4.77 -45.92
C ALA A 148 -16.59 -3.38 -46.46
N TYR A 149 -17.12 -2.31 -45.87
CA TYR A 149 -16.92 -0.92 -46.30
C TYR A 149 -15.97 -0.13 -45.40
N MET A 150 -15.33 -0.80 -44.44
CA MET A 150 -14.44 -0.17 -43.46
C MET A 150 -12.98 -0.49 -43.75
N THR A 151 -12.11 0.50 -43.52
CA THR A 151 -10.66 0.30 -43.46
C THR A 151 -10.26 -0.59 -42.26
N ALA A 152 -9.04 -1.14 -42.29
CA ALA A 152 -8.52 -1.93 -41.16
C ALA A 152 -8.45 -1.13 -39.85
N GLU A 153 -8.09 0.15 -39.93
CA GLU A 153 -8.03 1.05 -38.78
C GLU A 153 -9.42 1.31 -38.19
N GLN A 154 -10.42 1.60 -39.03
CA GLN A 154 -11.81 1.77 -38.58
C GLN A 154 -12.38 0.52 -37.92
N LYS A 155 -12.04 -0.68 -38.43
CA LYS A 155 -12.44 -1.95 -37.81
C LYS A 155 -11.81 -2.13 -36.42
N ALA A 156 -10.53 -1.78 -36.28
CA ALA A 156 -9.82 -1.90 -35.02
C ALA A 156 -10.40 -0.96 -33.96
N GLU A 157 -10.65 0.31 -34.32
CA GLU A 157 -11.23 1.29 -33.38
C GLU A 157 -12.68 0.94 -33.02
N ALA A 158 -13.50 0.51 -33.99
CA ALA A 158 -14.86 0.09 -33.70
C ALA A 158 -14.91 -1.15 -32.79
N LYS A 159 -14.02 -2.14 -33.02
CA LYS A 159 -13.88 -3.29 -32.11
C LYS A 159 -13.50 -2.83 -30.70
N LYS A 160 -12.52 -1.93 -30.57
CA LYS A 160 -12.08 -1.40 -29.29
C LYS A 160 -13.20 -0.66 -28.56
N SER A 161 -13.98 0.16 -29.27
CA SER A 161 -15.16 0.84 -28.71
C SER A 161 -16.21 -0.17 -28.22
N MET A 162 -16.48 -1.23 -28.99
CA MET A 162 -17.41 -2.29 -28.59
C MET A 162 -16.91 -3.07 -27.38
N ASP A 163 -15.62 -3.41 -27.32
CA ASP A 163 -15.01 -4.05 -26.16
C ASP A 163 -15.12 -3.17 -24.90
N LEU A 164 -14.95 -1.85 -25.05
CA LEU A 164 -15.11 -0.89 -23.95
C LEU A 164 -16.56 -0.84 -23.46
N GLN A 165 -17.53 -0.68 -24.36
CA GLN A 165 -18.95 -0.66 -24.00
C GLN A 165 -19.40 -1.96 -23.35
N LYS A 166 -18.96 -3.11 -23.87
CA LYS A 166 -19.19 -4.41 -23.23
C LYS A 166 -18.66 -4.48 -21.82
N LYS A 167 -17.44 -3.99 -21.61
CA LYS A 167 -16.81 -3.95 -20.29
C LYS A 167 -17.58 -3.03 -19.33
N GLU A 168 -18.06 -1.89 -19.81
CA GLU A 168 -18.91 -0.99 -19.02
C GLU A 168 -20.22 -1.67 -18.60
N ILE A 169 -20.89 -2.36 -19.52
CA ILE A 169 -22.11 -3.13 -19.20
C ILE A 169 -21.81 -4.25 -18.20
N GLN A 170 -20.71 -5.00 -18.35
CA GLN A 170 -20.33 -6.01 -17.36
C GLN A 170 -20.08 -5.39 -15.98
N ASN A 171 -19.50 -4.20 -15.90
CA ASN A 171 -19.31 -3.50 -14.63
C ASN A 171 -20.63 -3.00 -14.03
N MET A 172 -21.68 -2.79 -14.83
CA MET A 172 -23.00 -2.40 -14.37
C MET A 172 -23.81 -3.57 -13.81
N LYS A 173 -23.49 -4.81 -14.23
CA LYS A 173 -24.15 -6.03 -13.70
C LYS A 173 -23.93 -6.27 -12.23
N ASP A 174 -22.86 -5.70 -11.65
CA ASP A 174 -22.62 -5.77 -10.23
C ASP A 174 -23.57 -4.84 -9.46
N PRO A 175 -24.55 -5.38 -8.71
CA PRO A 175 -25.50 -4.57 -7.97
C PRO A 175 -24.84 -3.84 -6.78
N THR A 176 -23.67 -4.29 -6.33
CA THR A 176 -22.98 -3.79 -5.13
C THR A 176 -21.49 -3.55 -5.44
N PRO A 177 -21.14 -2.65 -6.37
CA PRO A 177 -19.76 -2.44 -6.80
C PRO A 177 -18.85 -1.99 -5.68
N ASN A 178 -19.32 -1.18 -4.73
CA ASN A 178 -18.47 -0.74 -3.64
C ASN A 178 -18.12 -1.92 -2.74
N LYS A 179 -19.09 -2.77 -2.40
CA LYS A 179 -18.84 -4.02 -1.66
C LYS A 179 -17.90 -4.97 -2.41
N THR A 180 -18.16 -5.24 -3.69
CA THR A 180 -17.32 -6.13 -4.50
C THR A 180 -15.88 -5.62 -4.57
N ASN A 181 -15.71 -4.31 -4.76
CA ASN A 181 -14.37 -3.73 -4.82
C ASN A 181 -13.69 -3.70 -3.45
N TRP A 182 -14.43 -3.50 -2.36
CA TRP A 182 -13.92 -3.62 -1.00
C TRP A 182 -13.44 -5.04 -0.71
N GLU A 183 -14.23 -6.08 -1.03
CA GLU A 183 -13.83 -7.49 -0.86
C GLU A 183 -12.59 -7.85 -1.70
N LYS A 184 -12.45 -7.25 -2.88
CA LYS A 184 -11.28 -7.42 -3.74
C LYS A 184 -10.03 -6.74 -3.19
N MET A 185 -10.15 -5.52 -2.65
CA MET A 185 -9.02 -4.78 -2.08
C MET A 185 -8.62 -5.30 -0.69
N TYR A 186 -9.61 -5.72 0.09
CA TYR A 186 -9.49 -6.21 1.46
C TYR A 186 -10.06 -7.63 1.55
N PRO A 187 -9.39 -8.63 0.95
CA PRO A 187 -9.84 -10.02 1.02
C PRO A 187 -9.95 -10.49 2.48
N GLU A 188 -10.91 -11.34 2.79
CA GLU A 188 -11.07 -11.89 4.16
C GLU A 188 -9.77 -12.56 4.64
N ASN A 189 -9.12 -13.32 3.76
CA ASN A 189 -7.76 -13.83 3.98
C ASN A 189 -6.70 -12.84 3.43
N PRO A 190 -5.89 -12.18 4.29
CA PRO A 190 -4.84 -11.25 3.86
C PRO A 190 -3.72 -11.90 3.03
N GLU A 191 -3.54 -13.23 3.09
CA GLU A 191 -2.59 -13.96 2.24
C GLU A 191 -2.83 -13.69 0.76
N THR A 192 -4.08 -13.66 0.33
CA THR A 192 -4.46 -13.39 -1.06
C THR A 192 -3.87 -12.07 -1.55
N MET A 193 -3.97 -11.02 -0.73
CA MET A 193 -3.42 -9.71 -1.04
C MET A 193 -1.89 -9.75 -1.10
N VAL A 194 -1.22 -10.38 -0.13
CA VAL A 194 0.25 -10.46 -0.10
C VAL A 194 0.77 -11.21 -1.33
N LYS A 195 0.17 -12.35 -1.66
CA LYS A 195 0.49 -13.14 -2.86
C LYS A 195 0.33 -12.32 -4.14
N ASN A 196 -0.77 -11.58 -4.26
CA ASN A 196 -1.01 -10.71 -5.40
C ASN A 196 0.07 -9.62 -5.53
N ARG A 197 0.52 -9.03 -4.43
CA ARG A 197 1.56 -7.99 -4.43
C ARG A 197 2.94 -8.53 -4.77
N LEU A 198 3.29 -9.73 -4.30
CA LEU A 198 4.53 -10.41 -4.70
C LEU A 198 4.54 -10.70 -6.20
N ASN A 199 3.44 -11.22 -6.75
CA ASN A 199 3.30 -11.45 -8.19
C ASN A 199 3.32 -10.13 -8.99
N GLU A 200 2.64 -9.08 -8.52
CA GLU A 200 2.68 -7.75 -9.15
C GLU A 200 4.12 -7.22 -9.22
N TYR A 201 4.89 -7.34 -8.13
CA TYR A 201 6.29 -6.97 -8.11
C TYR A 201 7.12 -7.78 -9.13
N LEU A 202 7.01 -9.11 -9.14
CA LEU A 202 7.74 -9.99 -10.07
C LEU A 202 7.42 -9.70 -11.55
N ASN A 203 6.15 -9.41 -11.84
CA ASN A 203 5.72 -9.02 -13.16
C ASN A 203 6.27 -7.65 -13.54
N LEU A 204 6.31 -6.69 -12.61
CA LEU A 204 6.77 -5.34 -12.91
C LEU A 204 8.29 -5.27 -13.07
N VAL A 205 9.05 -5.91 -12.18
CA VAL A 205 10.53 -5.89 -12.20
C VAL A 205 11.09 -6.51 -13.47
N SER A 206 10.42 -7.52 -14.05
CA SER A 206 10.85 -8.14 -15.31
C SER A 206 10.73 -7.19 -16.52
N THR A 207 9.97 -6.11 -16.40
CA THR A 207 9.81 -5.08 -17.45
C THR A 207 10.74 -3.88 -17.29
N VAL A 208 11.57 -3.85 -16.24
CA VAL A 208 12.44 -2.71 -15.93
C VAL A 208 13.77 -2.85 -16.64
N ASP A 209 14.09 -1.86 -17.48
CA ASP A 209 15.41 -1.71 -18.07
C ASP A 209 16.34 -0.98 -17.09
N PHE A 210 17.16 -1.74 -16.36
CA PHE A 210 18.14 -1.19 -15.43
C PHE A 210 19.32 -0.48 -16.11
N ASN A 211 19.47 -0.60 -17.43
CA ASN A 211 20.48 0.11 -18.21
C ASN A 211 19.94 1.43 -18.78
N ALA A 212 18.67 1.78 -18.50
CA ALA A 212 18.08 3.02 -18.97
C ALA A 212 18.94 4.23 -18.55
N GLN A 213 19.27 5.09 -19.52
CA GLN A 213 20.11 6.26 -19.28
C GLN A 213 19.32 7.37 -18.59
N LEU A 214 20.00 8.09 -17.68
CA LEU A 214 19.47 9.28 -17.04
C LEU A 214 20.20 10.53 -17.52
N THR A 215 19.46 11.62 -17.71
CA THR A 215 19.98 12.96 -17.97
C THR A 215 19.74 13.86 -16.76
N THR A 216 20.61 14.86 -16.60
CA THR A 216 20.47 15.88 -15.56
C THR A 216 19.47 16.95 -16.01
N SER A 217 18.49 17.23 -15.16
CA SER A 217 17.49 18.29 -15.35
C SER A 217 17.47 19.14 -14.08
N GLY A 218 18.40 20.10 -13.99
CA GLY A 218 18.64 20.87 -12.77
C GLY A 218 19.10 19.95 -11.63
N LYS A 219 18.43 20.00 -10.47
CA LYS A 219 18.72 19.14 -9.31
C LYS A 219 18.17 17.72 -9.42
N TYR A 220 17.42 17.40 -10.48
CA TYR A 220 16.76 16.12 -10.65
C TYR A 220 17.37 15.32 -11.80
N LYS A 221 17.28 13.99 -11.70
CA LYS A 221 17.60 13.08 -12.80
C LYS A 221 16.31 12.61 -13.49
N LYS A 222 16.26 12.74 -14.81
CA LYS A 222 15.20 12.26 -15.68
C LYS A 222 15.72 11.13 -16.56
N PHE A 223 14.85 10.27 -17.05
CA PHE A 223 15.19 9.30 -18.08
C PHE A 223 15.42 10.00 -19.42
N ALA A 224 16.44 9.57 -20.15
CA ALA A 224 16.73 10.07 -21.48
C ALA A 224 15.59 9.75 -22.47
N LYS A 225 14.95 8.58 -22.31
CA LYS A 225 13.82 8.17 -23.14
C LYS A 225 12.47 8.64 -22.56
N PRO A 226 11.62 9.35 -23.33
CA PRO A 226 10.30 9.78 -22.88
C PRO A 226 9.39 8.62 -22.44
N GLU A 227 9.52 7.45 -23.09
CA GLU A 227 8.75 6.24 -22.75
C GLU A 227 8.99 5.71 -21.33
N TYR A 228 10.16 6.01 -20.74
CA TYR A 228 10.47 5.65 -19.35
C TYR A 228 9.97 6.72 -18.38
N GLU A 229 9.82 7.96 -18.84
CA GLU A 229 9.16 9.00 -18.06
C GLU A 229 7.65 8.80 -17.93
N SER A 230 7.01 8.11 -18.87
CA SER A 230 5.59 7.77 -18.76
C SER A 230 5.32 6.51 -17.92
N LYS A 231 6.35 5.78 -17.49
CA LYS A 231 6.18 4.59 -16.63
C LYS A 231 5.64 4.95 -15.25
N SER A 232 5.00 3.97 -14.60
CA SER A 232 4.43 4.11 -13.27
C SER A 232 5.48 4.44 -12.20
N LEU A 233 5.05 5.04 -11.10
CA LEU A 233 5.87 5.32 -9.92
C LEU A 233 6.52 4.04 -9.37
N LYS A 234 5.80 2.91 -9.37
CA LYS A 234 6.35 1.62 -8.95
C LYS A 234 7.49 1.17 -9.87
N TRP A 235 7.32 1.30 -11.19
CA TRP A 235 8.37 0.95 -12.17
C TRP A 235 9.62 1.82 -11.95
N LYS A 236 9.41 3.14 -11.78
CA LYS A 236 10.50 4.08 -11.50
C LYS A 236 11.17 3.78 -10.15
N ALA A 237 10.41 3.42 -9.12
CA ALA A 237 10.94 3.04 -7.81
C ALA A 237 11.85 1.82 -7.89
N ILE A 238 11.41 0.77 -8.61
CA ILE A 238 12.22 -0.43 -8.89
C ILE A 238 13.52 -0.03 -9.59
N TYR A 239 13.44 0.75 -10.68
CA TYR A 239 14.64 1.24 -11.37
C TYR A 239 15.59 2.00 -10.42
N ARG A 240 15.07 2.91 -9.58
CA ARG A 240 15.89 3.73 -8.67
C ARG A 240 16.51 2.94 -7.51
N ALA A 241 15.89 1.83 -7.09
CA ALA A 241 16.52 0.90 -6.14
C ALA A 241 17.76 0.21 -6.75
N GLY A 242 17.74 -0.03 -8.07
CA GLY A 242 18.86 -0.56 -8.84
C GLY A 242 18.86 -2.09 -8.96
N LYS A 243 19.63 -2.62 -9.91
CA LYS A 243 19.62 -4.04 -10.28
C LYS A 243 19.99 -4.97 -9.13
N ASP A 244 21.00 -4.61 -8.33
CA ASP A 244 21.49 -5.45 -7.23
C ASP A 244 20.42 -5.69 -6.15
N ALA A 245 19.76 -4.62 -5.70
CA ALA A 245 18.68 -4.71 -4.73
C ALA A 245 17.53 -5.57 -5.27
N ASN A 246 17.10 -5.29 -6.50
CA ASN A 246 15.99 -6.04 -7.10
C ASN A 246 16.34 -7.50 -7.38
N SER A 247 17.59 -7.83 -7.68
CA SER A 247 18.02 -9.23 -7.81
C SER A 247 17.80 -10.01 -6.51
N VAL A 248 18.17 -9.42 -5.37
CA VAL A 248 17.93 -10.00 -4.04
C VAL A 248 16.43 -10.13 -3.77
N ALA A 249 15.68 -9.05 -3.94
CA ALA A 249 14.24 -9.03 -3.67
C ALA A 249 13.45 -9.97 -4.61
N THR A 250 13.85 -10.11 -5.88
CA THR A 250 13.23 -11.05 -6.83
C THR A 250 13.47 -12.50 -6.42
N THR A 251 14.70 -12.87 -6.04
CA THR A 251 14.98 -14.21 -5.51
C THR A 251 14.16 -14.47 -4.25
N PHE A 252 14.17 -13.53 -3.30
CA PHE A 252 13.40 -13.66 -2.06
C PHE A 252 11.90 -13.83 -2.33
N ALA A 253 11.30 -13.00 -3.19
CA ALA A 253 9.88 -13.07 -3.52
C ALA A 253 9.50 -14.42 -4.18
N LYS A 254 10.35 -14.93 -5.07
CA LYS A 254 10.15 -16.26 -5.68
C LYS A 254 10.20 -17.37 -4.65
N GLU A 255 11.17 -17.33 -3.73
CA GLU A 255 11.26 -18.33 -2.65
C GLU A 255 10.08 -18.21 -1.68
N TRP A 256 9.64 -16.99 -1.34
CA TRP A 256 8.49 -16.80 -0.47
C TRP A 256 7.21 -17.39 -1.08
N LEU A 257 6.99 -17.19 -2.38
CA LEU A 257 5.83 -17.74 -3.10
C LEU A 257 5.78 -19.28 -3.17
N LYS A 258 6.88 -19.98 -2.87
CA LYS A 258 6.91 -21.46 -2.84
C LYS A 258 6.41 -22.06 -1.52
N GLY A 259 6.46 -21.29 -0.44
CA GLY A 259 6.00 -21.73 0.88
C GLY A 259 4.75 -20.99 1.33
N ASP A 260 4.46 -21.07 2.63
CA ASP A 260 3.35 -20.34 3.22
C ASP A 260 3.59 -18.83 3.12
N ILE A 261 2.59 -18.12 2.62
CA ILE A 261 2.66 -16.66 2.51
C ILE A 261 2.54 -16.04 3.90
N ILE A 262 1.57 -16.53 4.68
CA ILE A 262 1.36 -16.20 6.08
C ILE A 262 1.28 -17.52 6.87
N SER A 263 2.30 -17.79 7.68
CA SER A 263 2.38 -18.90 8.63
C SER A 263 1.23 -18.86 9.64
N ASP A 264 0.69 -20.02 9.99
CA ASP A 264 -0.31 -20.18 11.06
C ASP A 264 0.26 -19.82 12.44
N GLN A 265 1.56 -20.06 12.65
CA GLN A 265 2.25 -19.64 13.86
C GLN A 265 2.58 -18.16 13.78
N LYS A 266 1.87 -17.35 14.59
CA LYS A 266 2.11 -15.91 14.70
C LYS A 266 3.22 -15.62 15.69
N VAL A 267 4.13 -14.73 15.31
CA VAL A 267 5.21 -14.25 16.18
C VAL A 267 4.94 -12.77 16.50
N SER A 268 5.15 -12.33 17.75
CA SER A 268 5.13 -10.89 18.03
C SER A 268 6.48 -10.29 17.62
N LEU A 269 6.43 -9.25 16.79
CA LEU A 269 7.63 -8.49 16.44
C LEU A 269 8.14 -7.61 17.59
N ASN A 270 7.31 -7.36 18.61
CA ASN A 270 7.65 -6.53 19.76
C ASN A 270 8.17 -7.34 20.96
N ALA A 271 8.44 -8.64 20.82
CA ALA A 271 8.85 -9.53 21.91
C ALA A 271 10.23 -9.21 22.52
N SER A 272 10.92 -8.16 22.07
CA SER A 272 12.08 -7.58 22.73
C SER A 272 11.78 -6.18 23.26
N LYS A 273 10.79 -6.07 24.15
CA LYS A 273 10.76 -4.98 25.15
C LYS A 273 11.26 -5.58 26.45
N ASN A 274 12.55 -5.42 26.72
CA ASN A 274 13.02 -5.52 28.09
C ASN A 274 12.29 -4.49 28.95
N GLU A 275 12.02 -4.97 30.16
CA GLU A 275 11.35 -4.33 31.28
C GLU A 275 11.86 -2.91 31.59
N ASN A 276 10.99 -2.17 32.26
CA ASN A 276 11.18 -0.84 32.84
C ASN A 276 10.98 0.36 31.90
N TYR A 277 9.72 0.60 31.57
CA TYR A 277 9.18 1.95 31.71
C TYR A 277 7.90 1.89 32.56
N SER A 278 8.03 2.31 33.82
CA SER A 278 6.93 2.45 34.76
C SER A 278 5.89 3.41 34.19
N SER A 279 4.72 2.88 33.85
CA SER A 279 3.53 3.63 33.51
C SER A 279 2.77 3.96 34.80
N ASN A 280 3.00 5.15 35.36
CA ASN A 280 2.03 5.74 36.28
C ASN A 280 1.05 6.59 35.49
N SER A 281 -0.15 6.06 35.31
CA SER A 281 -1.44 6.71 35.64
C SER A 281 -2.55 6.19 34.73
N ALA A 282 -3.29 5.21 35.24
CA ALA A 282 -4.69 5.04 34.93
C ALA A 282 -5.40 4.95 36.28
N GLN A 283 -6.29 5.90 36.57
CA GLN A 283 -7.58 5.69 37.22
C GLN A 283 -8.17 7.03 37.65
N ASN A 284 -9.23 7.48 36.95
CA ASN A 284 -10.58 7.26 37.44
C ASN A 284 -11.62 7.78 36.43
N SER A 285 -12.44 6.85 35.96
CA SER A 285 -13.87 6.97 35.62
C SER A 285 -14.68 7.36 36.87
N ASP A 286 -15.90 7.91 36.89
CA ASP A 286 -16.99 8.15 35.93
C ASP A 286 -17.90 9.26 36.55
N GLU A 287 -18.95 9.62 35.80
CA GLU A 287 -20.22 10.25 36.24
C GLU A 287 -20.42 11.77 36.04
N ASN A 288 -21.07 12.06 34.90
CA ASN A 288 -22.34 12.78 34.73
C ASN A 288 -22.61 14.06 35.57
N SER A 289 -22.70 15.22 34.90
CA SER A 289 -23.88 16.13 34.99
C SER A 289 -23.70 17.39 34.14
N SER A 290 -24.65 17.53 33.20
CA SER A 290 -25.34 18.73 32.73
C SER A 290 -24.66 20.11 32.60
N THR A 291 -25.07 20.74 31.49
CA THR A 291 -25.33 22.17 31.25
C THR A 291 -24.25 23.11 30.68
N LYS A 292 -24.56 23.48 29.42
CA LYS A 292 -24.59 24.83 28.84
C LYS A 292 -23.31 25.38 28.21
N GLU A 293 -23.33 25.31 26.88
CA GLU A 293 -22.74 26.27 25.95
C GLU A 293 -22.78 27.71 26.47
N LYS A 294 -21.64 28.39 26.40
CA LYS A 294 -21.58 29.85 26.31
C LYS A 294 -20.67 30.27 25.15
N THR A 295 -21.24 31.18 24.39
CA THR A 295 -20.90 31.63 23.05
C THR A 295 -19.72 32.60 23.02
N THR A 296 -19.10 32.67 21.85
CA THR A 296 -17.89 33.36 21.36
C THR A 296 -17.68 34.85 21.69
N VAL A 297 -18.43 35.47 22.61
CA VAL A 297 -18.38 36.93 22.83
C VAL A 297 -17.46 37.36 24.00
N GLU A 298 -17.04 36.46 24.90
CA GLU A 298 -16.14 36.80 26.01
C GLU A 298 -14.63 36.70 25.69
N LYS A 299 -14.23 35.93 24.67
CA LYS A 299 -12.80 35.81 24.26
C LYS A 299 -12.23 37.03 23.53
N LEU A 300 -13.05 38.03 23.19
CA LEU A 300 -12.62 39.25 22.48
C LEU A 300 -12.39 40.47 23.39
N LYS A 301 -12.78 40.43 24.67
CA LYS A 301 -12.51 41.52 25.63
C LYS A 301 -11.21 41.34 26.42
N GLU A 302 -10.72 40.13 26.61
CA GLU A 302 -9.43 39.87 27.30
C GLU A 302 -8.20 40.15 26.42
N LYS A 303 -8.32 40.06 25.09
CA LYS A 303 -7.19 40.25 24.16
C LYS A 303 -6.88 41.72 23.86
N LYS A 304 -7.79 42.66 24.15
CA LYS A 304 -7.60 44.10 23.90
C LYS A 304 -6.91 44.85 25.06
N ASN A 305 -7.02 44.34 26.29
CA ASN A 305 -6.40 44.98 27.46
C ASN A 305 -4.94 44.58 27.69
N ASN A 306 -4.45 43.50 27.07
CA ASN A 306 -3.07 43.02 27.27
C ASN A 306 -2.07 43.53 26.21
N VAL A 307 -2.53 44.21 25.16
CA VAL A 307 -1.69 44.76 24.08
C VAL A 307 -1.38 46.25 24.27
N LEU A 308 -2.23 47.02 24.97
CA LEU A 308 -1.98 48.44 25.26
C LEU A 308 -1.06 48.71 26.46
N GLY A 309 -0.72 47.70 27.27
CA GLY A 309 0.17 47.84 28.44
C GLY A 309 1.66 47.66 28.18
N LYS A 310 2.06 47.17 26.98
CA LYS A 310 3.47 46.81 26.67
C LYS A 310 4.20 47.76 25.72
N MET A 311 3.62 48.92 25.36
CA MET A 311 4.24 49.91 24.46
C MET A 311 4.61 51.26 25.11
N LYS A 312 4.58 51.39 26.44
CA LYS A 312 4.95 52.65 27.14
C LYS A 312 6.15 52.53 28.12
N GLY A 313 7.03 51.55 27.93
CA GLY A 313 8.15 51.30 28.86
C GLY A 313 9.57 51.26 28.29
N LYS A 314 9.79 51.52 26.99
CA LYS A 314 11.13 51.52 26.39
C LYS A 314 11.29 52.62 25.35
N LEU A 315 11.40 53.85 25.82
CA LEU A 315 12.11 54.97 25.19
C LEU A 315 12.38 55.99 26.31
N GLY A 316 13.62 56.02 26.77
CA GLY A 316 14.10 56.86 27.87
C GLY A 316 15.59 56.64 28.06
N LEU A 317 16.37 57.45 27.32
CA LEU A 317 17.81 57.42 27.02
C LEU A 317 18.23 56.41 25.93
#